data_AF-A0A9Q0JP47-F1
#
_entry.id   AF-A0A9Q0JP47-F1
#
_cell.length_a   1.000
_cell.length_b   1.000
_cell.length_c   1.000
_cell.angle_alpha   90.00
_cell.angle_beta   90.00
_cell.angle_gamma   90.00
#
_symmetry.space_group_name_H-M   'P 1'
#
loop_
_entity.id
_entity.type
_entity.pdbx_description
1 polymer ?
#
loop_
_entity_poly.entity_id
_entity_poly.type
_entity_poly.pdbx_seq_one_letter_code
_entity_poly.pdbx_strand_id
1 'polypeptide(L)'
;MLMASVFQLPLFQFLLVLVATILIFAEKGSAGITSTFIRSAWPSVDIPLDNEVFAVPKGHNAPQQVHITQGDYDGKAVIISWVTVDEPGSNTVKYGTSEKNYDFSAEGTVTSYSFYKYKSGYIHHCLVGGLEYETKYYYKIGEGSSSREFWFQTPPKIGPDAPYTFGIIGDLGQTYNSLSTLEHYMQSGAQTVLFVGDLSYADQYQQNDIGVRWDSWGRFIERSAAYQPWIWSAGNHEIEYMPHLVS
;
A
#
# COMPACT_ATOMS: atom_id res chain seq x y z
N MET A 1 -2.85 7.23 80.13
CA MET A 1 -2.65 5.80 79.81
C MET A 1 -3.62 5.48 78.68
N LEU A 2 -3.13 5.55 77.43
CA LEU A 2 -3.86 5.14 76.23
C LEU A 2 -4.06 3.62 76.25
N MET A 3 -5.18 3.14 75.74
CA MET A 3 -5.20 1.99 74.83
C MET A 3 -6.41 2.11 73.89
N ALA A 4 -6.09 1.92 72.61
CA ALA A 4 -6.83 2.36 71.46
C ALA A 4 -7.82 1.31 70.95
N SER A 5 -8.76 1.83 70.16
CA SER A 5 -9.76 1.15 69.33
C SER A 5 -9.26 -0.12 68.66
N VAL A 6 -9.97 -1.23 68.89
CA VAL A 6 -9.85 -2.45 68.10
C VAL A 6 -11.23 -2.77 67.53
N PHE A 7 -11.26 -3.19 66.26
CA PHE A 7 -12.41 -3.73 65.51
C PHE A 7 -13.31 -2.76 64.72
N GLN A 8 -12.75 -2.09 63.70
CA GLN A 8 -13.54 -1.71 62.49
C GLN A 8 -12.82 -1.92 61.14
N LEU A 9 -11.57 -2.39 61.10
CA LEU A 9 -10.87 -2.66 59.84
C LEU A 9 -11.34 -3.88 58.99
N PRO A 10 -11.85 -5.00 59.55
CA PRO A 10 -12.06 -6.19 58.73
C PRO A 10 -13.25 -6.05 57.77
N LEU A 11 -14.30 -5.32 58.17
CA LEU A 11 -15.48 -5.12 57.34
C LEU A 11 -15.19 -4.20 56.16
N PHE A 12 -14.43 -3.13 56.37
CA PHE A 12 -14.07 -2.18 55.30
C PHE A 12 -13.15 -2.82 54.25
N GLN A 13 -12.13 -3.57 54.68
CA GLN A 13 -11.29 -4.34 53.77
C GLN A 13 -12.07 -5.42 53.02
N PHE A 14 -12.99 -6.12 53.70
CA PHE A 14 -13.86 -7.10 53.07
C PHE A 14 -14.78 -6.46 52.01
N LEU A 15 -15.35 -5.28 52.32
CA LEU A 15 -16.18 -4.54 51.36
C LEU A 15 -15.38 -4.06 50.15
N LEU A 16 -14.14 -3.59 50.37
CA LEU A 16 -13.23 -3.18 49.30
C LEU A 16 -12.86 -4.33 48.39
N VAL A 17 -12.54 -5.50 48.96
CA VAL A 17 -12.26 -6.72 48.17
C VAL A 17 -13.51 -7.14 47.41
N LEU A 18 -14.69 -7.14 48.06
CA LEU A 18 -15.96 -7.50 47.42
C LEU A 18 -16.28 -6.57 46.25
N VAL A 19 -16.16 -5.25 46.43
CA VAL A 19 -16.39 -4.25 45.38
C VAL A 19 -15.36 -4.40 44.27
N ALA A 20 -14.08 -4.61 44.58
CA ALA A 20 -13.05 -4.86 43.57
C ALA A 20 -13.34 -6.13 42.76
N THR A 21 -13.77 -7.23 43.40
CA THR A 21 -14.20 -8.44 42.68
C THR A 21 -15.43 -8.19 41.82
N ILE A 22 -16.44 -7.48 42.32
CA ILE A 22 -17.63 -7.15 41.53
C ILE A 22 -17.24 -6.29 40.32
N LEU A 23 -16.32 -5.34 40.47
CA LEU A 23 -15.83 -4.50 39.36
C LEU A 23 -15.04 -5.32 38.33
N ILE A 24 -14.22 -6.29 38.76
CA ILE A 24 -13.51 -7.22 37.86
C ILE A 24 -14.50 -8.08 37.06
N PHE A 25 -15.62 -8.51 37.67
CA PHE A 25 -16.66 -9.27 36.96
C PHE A 25 -17.71 -8.40 36.25
N ALA A 26 -17.75 -7.08 36.52
CA ALA A 26 -18.66 -6.12 35.90
C ALA A 26 -18.12 -5.58 34.57
N GLU A 27 -16.81 -5.71 34.32
CA GLU A 27 -16.28 -5.61 32.97
C GLU A 27 -16.82 -6.78 32.14
N LYS A 28 -17.96 -6.55 31.51
CA LYS A 28 -18.33 -7.27 30.29
C LYS A 28 -17.33 -6.89 29.22
N GLY A 29 -16.15 -7.49 29.23
CA GLY A 29 -15.41 -7.67 28.00
C GLY A 29 -16.38 -8.34 27.02
N SER A 30 -16.76 -7.64 25.95
CA SER A 30 -17.59 -8.21 24.90
C SER A 30 -16.75 -9.24 24.15
N ALA A 31 -16.55 -10.40 24.75
CA ALA A 31 -15.89 -11.53 24.14
C ALA A 31 -16.71 -11.97 22.92
N GLY A 32 -16.14 -11.77 21.74
CA GLY A 32 -16.41 -12.57 20.54
C GLY A 32 -17.79 -12.41 19.92
N ILE A 33 -18.08 -11.26 19.29
CA ILE A 33 -18.99 -11.26 18.14
C ILE A 33 -18.17 -11.75 16.94
N THR A 34 -18.21 -13.04 16.66
CA THR A 34 -17.70 -13.58 15.41
C THR A 34 -18.77 -13.40 14.34
N SER A 35 -18.37 -12.90 13.17
CA SER A 35 -19.28 -12.81 12.02
C SER A 35 -19.87 -14.18 11.67
N THR A 36 -21.11 -14.21 11.19
CA THR A 36 -21.69 -15.42 10.57
C THR A 36 -21.10 -15.72 9.20
N PHE A 37 -20.24 -14.83 8.69
CA PHE A 37 -19.53 -15.04 7.44
C PHE A 37 -18.54 -16.20 7.55
N ILE A 38 -18.74 -17.21 6.71
CA ILE A 38 -17.86 -18.36 6.57
C ILE A 38 -17.12 -18.18 5.24
N ARG A 39 -15.78 -18.10 5.29
CA ARG A 39 -14.95 -18.11 4.08
C ARG A 39 -15.13 -19.46 3.35
N SER A 40 -15.05 -19.42 2.02
CA SER A 40 -14.92 -20.67 1.24
C SER A 40 -13.77 -21.50 1.78
N ALA A 41 -13.96 -22.82 1.86
CA ALA A 41 -12.91 -23.75 2.27
C ALA A 41 -11.78 -23.85 1.22
N TRP A 42 -12.05 -23.41 -0.01
CA TRP A 42 -11.11 -23.49 -1.12
C TRP A 42 -10.26 -22.22 -1.24
N PRO A 43 -8.96 -22.35 -1.57
CA PRO A 43 -8.11 -21.21 -1.89
C PRO A 43 -8.73 -20.30 -2.96
N SER A 44 -8.42 -19.01 -2.88
CA SER A 44 -8.75 -18.07 -3.93
C SER A 44 -8.03 -18.46 -5.23
N VAL A 45 -8.68 -18.24 -6.37
CA VAL A 45 -8.11 -18.55 -7.68
C VAL A 45 -7.28 -17.36 -8.15
N ASP A 46 -6.01 -17.60 -8.47
CA ASP A 46 -5.15 -16.62 -9.12
C ASP A 46 -5.74 -16.16 -10.45
N ILE A 47 -5.70 -14.86 -10.69
CA ILE A 47 -6.16 -14.32 -11.96
C ILE A 47 -5.18 -14.76 -13.06
N PRO A 48 -5.68 -15.25 -14.21
CA PRO A 48 -4.85 -15.58 -15.37
C PRO A 48 -4.07 -14.36 -15.88
N LEU A 49 -2.84 -14.56 -16.36
CA LEU A 49 -1.96 -13.47 -16.81
C LEU A 49 -2.49 -12.71 -18.04
N ASP A 50 -3.35 -13.34 -18.84
CA ASP A 50 -4.02 -12.75 -20.01
C ASP A 50 -5.31 -12.00 -19.65
N ASN A 51 -5.68 -11.95 -18.36
CA ASN A 51 -6.85 -11.21 -17.91
C ASN A 51 -6.66 -9.68 -18.06
N GLU A 52 -7.74 -8.98 -18.38
CA GLU A 52 -7.74 -7.53 -18.58
C GLU A 52 -7.25 -6.72 -17.38
N VAL A 53 -7.36 -7.25 -16.15
CA VAL A 53 -6.87 -6.53 -14.96
C VAL A 53 -5.36 -6.37 -14.92
N PHE A 54 -4.63 -7.20 -15.67
CA PHE A 54 -3.18 -7.13 -15.87
C PHE A 54 -2.81 -6.59 -17.26
N ALA A 55 -3.74 -5.97 -17.97
CA ALA A 55 -3.49 -5.52 -19.35
C ALA A 55 -2.29 -4.58 -19.42
N VAL A 56 -1.42 -4.84 -20.40
CA VAL A 56 -0.29 -3.96 -20.70
C VAL A 56 -0.82 -2.68 -21.38
N PRO A 57 -0.39 -1.48 -20.94
CA PRO A 57 -0.75 -0.22 -21.60
C PRO A 57 -0.38 -0.23 -23.08
N LYS A 58 -1.26 0.34 -23.92
CA LYS A 58 -1.04 0.42 -25.36
C LYS A 58 -0.01 1.49 -25.70
N GLY A 59 0.77 1.25 -26.74
CA GLY A 59 1.80 2.17 -27.24
C GLY A 59 3.20 1.61 -27.04
N HIS A 60 4.11 1.97 -27.95
CA HIS A 60 5.52 1.56 -27.85
C HIS A 60 6.16 2.09 -26.57
N ASN A 61 6.76 1.21 -25.78
CA ASN A 61 7.42 1.54 -24.52
C ASN A 61 6.55 2.39 -23.55
N ALA A 62 5.22 2.21 -23.58
CA ALA A 62 4.32 2.94 -22.71
C ALA A 62 4.62 2.62 -21.23
N PRO A 63 4.78 3.64 -20.35
CA PRO A 63 4.99 3.41 -18.93
C PRO A 63 3.90 2.51 -18.35
N GLN A 64 4.28 1.57 -17.50
CA GLN A 64 3.36 0.67 -16.80
C GLN A 64 3.75 0.50 -15.34
N GLN A 65 2.90 -0.15 -14.57
CA GLN A 65 3.13 -0.43 -13.15
C GLN A 65 3.33 0.87 -12.35
N VAL A 66 2.60 1.93 -12.71
CA VAL A 66 2.78 3.25 -12.12
C VAL A 66 2.29 3.25 -10.68
N HIS A 67 3.13 3.70 -9.76
CA HIS A 67 2.80 3.78 -8.34
C HIS A 67 3.50 4.97 -7.67
N ILE A 68 2.84 5.53 -6.66
CA ILE A 68 3.33 6.66 -5.90
C ILE A 68 3.39 6.36 -4.41
N THR A 69 4.34 6.98 -3.72
CA THR A 69 4.43 6.96 -2.25
C THR A 69 4.93 8.31 -1.72
N GLN A 70 4.75 8.59 -0.44
CA GLN A 70 5.23 9.82 0.17
C GLN A 70 6.77 9.88 0.09
N GLY A 71 7.30 11.02 -0.35
CA GLY A 71 8.73 11.19 -0.67
C GLY A 71 9.54 11.97 0.37
N ASP A 72 8.90 12.51 1.40
CA ASP A 72 9.52 13.26 2.48
C ASP A 72 8.85 12.96 3.82
N TYR A 73 9.35 13.59 4.89
CA TYR A 73 8.77 13.43 6.23
C TYR A 73 7.42 14.16 6.37
N ASP A 74 7.29 15.33 5.74
CA ASP A 74 6.20 16.26 6.01
C ASP A 74 4.99 16.13 5.06
N GLY A 75 5.08 15.34 3.99
CA GLY A 75 4.02 15.21 2.98
C GLY A 75 4.08 16.26 1.87
N LYS A 76 5.22 16.95 1.71
CA LYS A 76 5.48 17.92 0.64
C LYS A 76 6.26 17.32 -0.54
N ALA A 77 6.47 16.01 -0.54
CA ALA A 77 7.08 15.30 -1.66
C ALA A 77 6.38 13.96 -1.93
N VAL A 78 6.48 13.53 -3.18
CA VAL A 78 6.00 12.23 -3.67
C VAL A 78 7.09 11.58 -4.50
N ILE A 79 7.33 10.29 -4.29
CA ILE A 79 8.14 9.47 -5.19
C ILE A 79 7.20 8.84 -6.21
N ILE A 80 7.41 9.14 -7.49
CA ILE A 80 6.66 8.58 -8.61
C ILE A 80 7.53 7.52 -9.26
N SER A 81 6.98 6.32 -9.41
CA SER A 81 7.69 5.15 -9.93
C SER A 81 6.92 4.49 -11.05
N TRP A 82 7.62 3.98 -12.06
CA TRP A 82 7.04 3.27 -13.20
C TRP A 82 8.07 2.36 -13.86
N VAL A 83 7.59 1.50 -14.76
CA VAL A 83 8.42 0.60 -15.57
C VAL A 83 8.24 0.90 -17.05
N THR A 84 9.34 0.97 -17.79
CA THR A 84 9.38 0.86 -19.26
C THR A 84 10.02 -0.48 -19.64
N VAL A 85 9.53 -1.16 -20.68
CA VAL A 85 9.87 -2.59 -20.92
C VAL A 85 10.82 -2.77 -22.10
N ASP A 86 10.68 -1.95 -23.14
CA ASP A 86 11.40 -2.16 -24.40
C ASP A 86 12.77 -1.45 -24.40
N GLU A 87 12.84 -0.24 -23.84
CA GLU A 87 14.03 0.61 -23.80
C GLU A 87 13.99 1.53 -22.56
N PRO A 88 15.13 2.11 -22.12
CA PRO A 88 15.17 2.92 -20.90
C PRO A 88 14.17 4.07 -20.89
N GLY A 89 13.92 4.73 -22.02
CA GLY A 89 13.03 5.90 -22.06
C GLY A 89 13.48 7.08 -21.20
N SER A 90 12.58 8.05 -21.00
CA SER A 90 12.81 9.24 -20.19
C SER A 90 12.57 8.99 -18.69
N ASN A 91 13.41 9.57 -17.84
CA ASN A 91 13.25 9.59 -16.38
C ASN A 91 12.53 10.86 -15.89
N THR A 92 12.06 11.70 -16.80
CA THR A 92 11.50 13.00 -16.46
C THR A 92 10.02 12.86 -16.11
N VAL A 93 9.63 13.39 -14.95
CA VAL A 93 8.23 13.65 -14.62
C VAL A 93 7.92 15.10 -14.93
N LYS A 94 6.88 15.35 -15.72
CA LYS A 94 6.30 16.69 -15.89
C LYS A 94 5.07 16.81 -15.01
N TYR A 95 4.92 17.90 -14.25
CA TYR A 95 3.82 18.06 -13.31
C TYR A 95 3.33 19.51 -13.19
N GLY A 96 2.10 19.68 -12.70
CA GLY A 96 1.47 20.98 -12.51
C GLY A 96 0.12 20.85 -11.78
N THR A 97 -0.50 21.97 -11.43
CA THR A 97 -1.79 21.98 -10.68
C THR A 97 -3.01 22.02 -11.61
N SER A 98 -2.79 22.15 -12.92
CA SER A 98 -3.85 22.23 -13.93
C SER A 98 -3.74 21.05 -14.90
N GLU A 99 -4.88 20.47 -15.26
CA GLU A 99 -4.92 19.33 -16.19
C GLU A 99 -4.31 19.73 -17.54
N LYS A 100 -3.41 18.89 -18.08
CA LYS A 100 -2.66 19.11 -19.34
C LYS A 100 -1.77 20.35 -19.37
N ASN A 101 -1.55 21.03 -18.23
CA ASN A 101 -0.53 22.07 -18.11
C ASN A 101 0.51 21.66 -17.06
N TYR A 102 1.76 21.48 -17.51
CA TYR A 102 2.85 20.97 -16.70
C TYR A 102 3.95 22.02 -16.60
N ASP A 103 3.78 22.95 -15.66
CA ASP A 103 4.67 24.10 -15.46
C ASP A 103 6.03 23.69 -14.88
N PHE A 104 6.12 22.48 -14.31
CA PHE A 104 7.31 21.98 -13.63
C PHE A 104 7.77 20.63 -14.18
N SER A 105 9.04 20.32 -13.96
CA SER A 105 9.63 19.02 -14.26
C SER A 105 10.60 18.59 -13.17
N ALA A 106 10.68 17.29 -12.91
CA ALA A 106 11.66 16.67 -12.05
C ALA A 106 12.36 15.53 -12.81
N GLU A 107 13.65 15.35 -12.54
CA GLU A 107 14.45 14.30 -13.17
C GLU A 107 14.65 13.14 -12.19
N GLY A 108 14.28 11.93 -12.60
CA GLY A 108 14.45 10.72 -11.82
C GLY A 108 15.72 9.94 -12.14
N THR A 109 15.80 8.75 -11.56
CA THR A 109 16.83 7.76 -11.84
C THR A 109 16.20 6.48 -12.37
N VAL A 110 16.97 5.71 -13.13
CA VAL A 110 16.56 4.40 -13.66
C VAL A 110 17.46 3.30 -13.12
N THR A 111 16.87 2.15 -12.84
CA THR A 111 17.55 0.94 -12.41
C THR A 111 16.94 -0.28 -13.10
N SER A 112 17.60 -1.42 -12.99
CA SER A 112 17.02 -2.71 -13.37
C SER A 112 17.65 -3.79 -12.51
N TYR A 113 16.99 -4.95 -12.43
CA TYR A 113 17.50 -6.11 -11.71
C TYR A 113 17.33 -7.38 -12.52
N SER A 114 17.98 -8.43 -12.06
CA SER A 114 17.78 -9.78 -12.57
C SER A 114 17.56 -10.71 -11.39
N PHE A 115 16.63 -11.65 -11.55
CA PHE A 115 16.34 -12.67 -10.57
C PHE A 115 16.28 -14.01 -11.28
N TYR A 116 17.26 -14.88 -11.02
CA TYR A 116 17.46 -16.10 -11.82
C TYR A 116 17.52 -15.79 -13.33
N LYS A 117 16.59 -16.34 -14.12
CA LYS A 117 16.47 -16.13 -15.57
C LYS A 117 15.60 -14.92 -15.93
N TYR A 118 14.88 -14.36 -14.96
CA TYR A 118 14.09 -13.15 -15.16
C TYR A 118 15.00 -11.92 -15.17
N LYS A 119 14.68 -10.98 -16.07
CA LYS A 119 15.26 -9.64 -16.12
C LYS A 119 14.12 -8.65 -16.09
N SER A 120 14.19 -7.68 -15.20
CA SER A 120 13.18 -6.63 -15.14
C SER A 120 13.23 -5.74 -16.38
N GLY A 121 12.14 -4.99 -16.58
CA GLY A 121 12.22 -3.76 -17.37
C GLY A 121 13.11 -2.70 -16.70
N TYR A 122 13.04 -1.49 -17.23
CA TYR A 122 13.70 -0.32 -16.68
C TYR A 122 12.79 0.34 -15.64
N ILE A 123 13.23 0.33 -14.39
CA ILE A 123 12.47 0.79 -13.23
C ILE A 123 12.90 2.21 -12.91
N HIS A 124 11.96 3.14 -13.00
CA HIS A 124 12.18 4.55 -12.79
C HIS A 124 11.69 4.97 -11.41
N HIS A 125 12.44 5.86 -10.77
CA HIS A 125 12.03 6.53 -9.54
C HIS A 125 12.34 8.02 -9.67
N CYS A 126 11.34 8.87 -9.47
CA CYS A 126 11.49 10.32 -9.52
C CYS A 126 10.90 10.95 -8.26
N LEU A 127 11.74 11.67 -7.51
CA LEU A 127 11.31 12.45 -6.35
C LEU A 127 10.79 13.82 -6.83
N VAL A 128 9.51 14.06 -6.62
CA VAL A 128 8.87 15.37 -6.84
C VAL A 128 8.65 16.02 -5.47
N GLY A 129 9.40 17.07 -5.16
CA GLY A 129 9.35 17.77 -3.88
C GLY A 129 8.93 19.23 -3.98
N GLY A 130 8.76 19.88 -2.83
CA GLY A 130 8.36 21.28 -2.75
C GLY A 130 6.88 21.52 -3.08
N LEU A 131 6.05 20.50 -2.91
CA LEU A 131 4.62 20.54 -3.21
C LEU A 131 3.85 21.30 -2.12
N GLU A 132 2.76 21.95 -2.50
CA GLU A 132 1.84 22.57 -1.54
C GLU A 132 0.90 21.52 -0.93
N TYR A 133 0.46 21.74 0.31
CA TYR A 133 -0.52 20.88 0.98
C TYR A 133 -1.91 20.99 0.34
N GLU A 134 -2.75 19.96 0.53
CA GLU A 134 -4.15 19.89 0.06
C GLU A 134 -4.34 20.20 -1.43
N THR A 135 -3.30 20.03 -2.23
CA THR A 135 -3.26 20.48 -3.61
C THR A 135 -3.27 19.29 -4.55
N LYS A 136 -4.16 19.34 -5.54
CA LYS A 136 -4.21 18.35 -6.61
C LYS A 136 -3.15 18.67 -7.65
N TYR A 137 -2.30 17.70 -7.93
CA TYR A 137 -1.28 17.75 -8.97
C TYR A 137 -1.58 16.75 -10.07
N TYR A 138 -1.41 17.17 -11.31
CA TYR A 138 -1.40 16.31 -12.49
C TYR A 138 0.05 16.04 -12.86
N TYR A 139 0.35 14.81 -13.25
CA TYR A 139 1.68 14.44 -13.69
C TYR A 139 1.66 13.58 -14.95
N LYS A 140 2.72 13.70 -15.73
CA LYS A 140 2.90 13.04 -17.01
C LYS A 140 4.27 12.39 -17.08
N ILE A 141 4.28 11.14 -17.54
CA ILE A 141 5.47 10.30 -17.70
C ILE A 141 5.48 9.64 -19.08
N GLY A 142 6.67 9.23 -19.52
CA GLY A 142 6.89 8.68 -20.85
C GLY A 142 6.93 9.77 -21.94
N GLU A 143 7.16 9.34 -23.18
CA GLU A 143 7.45 10.24 -24.30
C GLU A 143 6.48 10.06 -25.46
N GLY A 144 6.36 11.13 -26.26
CA GLY A 144 5.56 11.13 -27.49
C GLY A 144 4.11 10.67 -27.28
N SER A 145 3.63 9.87 -28.22
CA SER A 145 2.27 9.31 -28.22
C SER A 145 2.04 8.23 -27.16
N SER A 146 3.10 7.71 -26.54
CA SER A 146 3.03 6.68 -25.49
C SER A 146 3.05 7.28 -24.07
N SER A 147 3.13 8.61 -23.96
CA SER A 147 3.07 9.30 -22.69
C SER A 147 1.73 9.10 -21.99
N ARG A 148 1.75 8.98 -20.67
CA ARG A 148 0.58 8.72 -19.83
C ARG A 148 0.43 9.82 -18.78
N GLU A 149 -0.81 10.13 -18.45
CA GLU A 149 -1.19 11.23 -17.57
C GLU A 149 -1.99 10.71 -16.39
N PHE A 150 -1.68 11.23 -15.21
CA PHE A 150 -2.24 10.81 -13.93
C PHE A 150 -2.39 12.05 -13.03
N TRP A 151 -2.89 11.85 -11.82
CA TRP A 151 -3.00 12.91 -10.82
C TRP A 151 -2.90 12.32 -9.42
N PHE A 152 -2.53 13.14 -8.45
CA PHE A 152 -2.61 12.82 -7.02
C PHE A 152 -2.99 14.08 -6.24
N GLN A 153 -3.31 13.92 -4.96
CA GLN A 153 -3.55 15.04 -4.05
C GLN A 153 -2.63 14.92 -2.84
N THR A 154 -1.93 16.00 -2.51
CA THR A 154 -1.08 16.07 -1.32
C THR A 154 -1.93 16.11 -0.04
N PRO A 155 -1.40 15.59 1.09
CA PRO A 155 -2.13 15.57 2.34
C PRO A 155 -2.39 16.98 2.90
N PRO A 156 -3.28 17.12 3.90
CA PRO A 156 -3.38 18.33 4.68
C PRO A 156 -2.10 18.64 5.43
N LYS A 157 -1.92 19.92 5.73
CA LYS A 157 -0.80 20.35 6.57
C LYS A 157 -0.87 19.64 7.92
N ILE A 158 0.27 19.14 8.38
CA ILE A 158 0.41 18.45 9.66
C ILE A 158 -0.15 19.32 10.80
N GLY A 159 -1.05 18.75 11.58
CA GLY A 159 -1.67 19.40 12.72
C GLY A 159 -2.49 18.40 13.55
N PRO A 160 -2.75 18.70 14.83
CA PRO A 160 -3.48 17.80 15.73
C PRO A 160 -4.91 17.52 15.28
N ASP A 161 -5.51 18.44 14.53
CA ASP A 161 -6.89 18.36 14.05
C ASP A 161 -6.99 18.07 12.54
N ALA A 162 -5.88 17.74 11.88
CA ALA A 162 -5.88 17.46 10.44
C ALA A 162 -6.59 16.12 10.16
N PRO A 163 -7.75 16.13 9.46
CA PRO A 163 -8.46 14.90 9.16
C PRO A 163 -7.75 14.13 8.05
N TYR A 164 -7.63 12.81 8.21
CA TYR A 164 -7.06 11.95 7.18
C TYR A 164 -7.63 10.54 7.28
N THR A 165 -7.91 9.91 6.13
CA THR A 165 -8.45 8.55 6.08
C THR A 165 -7.44 7.60 5.45
N PHE A 166 -6.93 6.67 6.25
CA PHE A 166 -6.07 5.59 5.78
C PHE A 166 -6.89 4.33 5.46
N GLY A 167 -6.64 3.75 4.29
CA GLY A 167 -6.94 2.35 4.04
C GLY A 167 -5.87 1.46 4.62
N ILE A 168 -6.24 0.27 5.07
CA ILE A 168 -5.28 -0.72 5.55
C ILE A 168 -5.50 -2.00 4.74
N ILE A 169 -4.47 -2.42 4.01
CA ILE A 169 -4.48 -3.63 3.19
C ILE A 169 -3.19 -4.41 3.52
N GLY A 170 -3.27 -5.72 3.62
CA GLY A 170 -2.12 -6.62 3.71
C GLY A 170 -2.43 -7.88 2.93
N ASP A 171 -1.40 -8.66 2.62
CA ASP A 171 -1.55 -10.01 2.07
C ASP A 171 -2.41 -10.01 0.81
N LEU A 172 -2.20 -9.02 -0.07
CA LEU A 172 -3.14 -8.75 -1.16
C LEU A 172 -3.08 -9.84 -2.22
N GLY A 173 -1.88 -10.17 -2.73
CA GLY A 173 -1.72 -11.07 -3.87
C GLY A 173 -2.47 -10.58 -5.11
N GLN A 174 -2.83 -11.52 -5.99
CA GLN A 174 -3.39 -11.21 -7.32
C GLN A 174 -4.48 -12.18 -7.77
N THR A 175 -5.39 -12.48 -6.86
CA THR A 175 -6.54 -13.37 -7.03
C THR A 175 -7.84 -12.59 -7.26
N TYR A 176 -8.94 -13.26 -7.59
CA TYR A 176 -10.25 -12.59 -7.71
C TYR A 176 -10.71 -11.95 -6.38
N ASN A 177 -10.35 -12.53 -5.23
CA ASN A 177 -10.61 -11.90 -3.92
C ASN A 177 -9.73 -10.66 -3.70
N SER A 178 -8.50 -10.66 -4.23
CA SER A 178 -7.59 -9.53 -4.21
C SER A 178 -8.18 -8.36 -5.01
N LEU A 179 -8.69 -8.65 -6.21
CA LEU A 179 -9.41 -7.67 -7.03
C LEU A 179 -10.62 -7.10 -6.30
N SER A 180 -11.46 -7.97 -5.73
CA SER A 180 -12.63 -7.52 -4.97
C SER A 180 -12.24 -6.64 -3.77
N THR A 181 -11.17 -6.99 -3.06
CA THR A 181 -10.65 -6.18 -1.93
C THR A 181 -10.21 -4.80 -2.40
N LEU A 182 -9.45 -4.74 -3.50
CA LEU A 182 -9.00 -3.48 -4.09
C LEU A 182 -10.17 -2.62 -4.58
N GLU A 183 -11.18 -3.22 -5.21
CA GLU A 183 -12.38 -2.51 -5.68
C GLU A 183 -13.21 -1.92 -4.53
N HIS A 184 -13.39 -2.68 -3.44
CA HIS A 184 -14.04 -2.16 -2.23
C HIS A 184 -13.22 -1.03 -1.60
N TYR A 185 -11.89 -1.17 -1.56
CA TYR A 185 -11.01 -0.11 -1.09
C TYR A 185 -11.18 1.17 -1.91
N MET A 186 -11.18 1.08 -3.24
CA MET A 186 -11.32 2.23 -4.14
C MET A 186 -12.67 2.96 -3.96
N GLN A 187 -13.70 2.29 -3.42
CA GLN A 187 -15.00 2.87 -3.10
C GLN A 187 -15.07 3.47 -1.68
N SER A 188 -14.07 3.24 -0.83
CA SER A 188 -14.08 3.67 0.58
C SER A 188 -13.86 5.17 0.80
N GLY A 189 -13.25 5.86 -0.17
CA GLY A 189 -12.85 7.27 -0.04
C GLY A 189 -11.58 7.49 0.78
N ALA A 190 -10.84 6.43 1.15
CA ALA A 190 -9.52 6.57 1.75
C ALA A 190 -8.52 7.25 0.80
N GLN A 191 -7.58 7.98 1.40
CA GLN A 191 -6.66 8.90 0.71
C GLN A 191 -5.25 8.30 0.54
N THR A 192 -4.93 7.27 1.31
CA THR A 192 -3.61 6.60 1.33
C THR A 192 -3.77 5.19 1.86
N VAL A 193 -3.05 4.25 1.27
CA VAL A 193 -2.99 2.86 1.77
C VAL A 193 -1.79 2.71 2.69
N LEU A 194 -2.02 2.20 3.89
CA LEU A 194 -0.99 1.55 4.70
C LEU A 194 -0.95 0.08 4.28
N PHE A 195 0.09 -0.31 3.54
CA PHE A 195 0.24 -1.66 3.04
C PHE A 195 1.14 -2.48 3.96
N VAL A 196 0.60 -3.51 4.60
CA VAL A 196 1.26 -4.20 5.73
C VAL A 196 2.03 -5.47 5.35
N GLY A 197 2.56 -5.53 4.13
CA GLY A 197 3.41 -6.61 3.63
C GLY A 197 2.67 -7.68 2.82
N ASP A 198 3.46 -8.59 2.23
CA ASP A 198 3.02 -9.68 1.35
C ASP A 198 2.24 -9.15 0.14
N LEU A 199 2.99 -8.55 -0.80
CA LEU A 199 2.45 -7.80 -1.92
C LEU A 199 1.90 -8.74 -2.99
N SER A 200 2.79 -9.40 -3.73
CA SER A 200 2.45 -10.08 -4.99
C SER A 200 2.25 -11.58 -4.86
N TYR A 201 2.82 -12.20 -3.80
CA TYR A 201 3.02 -13.65 -3.67
C TYR A 201 3.72 -14.28 -4.88
N ALA A 202 4.59 -13.52 -5.56
CA ALA A 202 5.37 -13.98 -6.70
C ALA A 202 6.27 -15.18 -6.36
N ASP A 203 6.70 -15.30 -5.10
CA ASP A 203 7.55 -16.36 -4.60
C ASP A 203 6.88 -17.76 -4.59
N GLN A 204 5.56 -17.83 -4.78
CA GLN A 204 4.82 -19.08 -4.92
C GLN A 204 4.89 -19.68 -6.35
N TYR A 205 5.49 -18.96 -7.29
CA TYR A 205 5.58 -19.35 -8.70
C TYR A 205 6.96 -19.90 -9.07
N GLN A 206 7.04 -20.52 -10.25
CA GLN A 206 8.27 -21.19 -10.69
C GLN A 206 9.09 -20.32 -11.66
N GLN A 207 10.40 -20.24 -11.41
CA GLN A 207 11.38 -19.68 -12.34
C GLN A 207 11.06 -18.26 -12.83
N ASN A 208 10.78 -18.08 -14.12
CA ASN A 208 10.53 -16.78 -14.73
C ASN A 208 9.18 -16.18 -14.30
N ASP A 209 8.23 -17.02 -13.91
CA ASP A 209 6.90 -16.57 -13.52
C ASP A 209 6.94 -15.75 -12.23
N ILE A 210 8.00 -15.90 -11.42
CA ILE A 210 8.22 -15.09 -10.20
C ILE A 210 8.27 -13.59 -10.58
N GLY A 211 9.19 -13.20 -11.47
CA GLY A 211 9.28 -11.79 -11.89
C GLY A 211 8.06 -11.33 -12.69
N VAL A 212 7.48 -12.20 -13.53
CA VAL A 212 6.26 -11.88 -14.29
C VAL A 212 5.08 -11.59 -13.36
N ARG A 213 5.02 -12.25 -12.19
CA ARG A 213 3.97 -12.05 -11.18
C ARG A 213 4.13 -10.75 -10.40
N TRP A 214 5.35 -10.22 -10.26
CA TRP A 214 5.55 -8.83 -9.84
C TRP A 214 5.05 -7.85 -10.89
N ASP A 215 5.38 -8.08 -12.17
CA ASP A 215 4.97 -7.21 -13.26
C ASP A 215 3.43 -7.12 -13.39
N SER A 216 2.73 -8.27 -13.31
CA SER A 216 1.27 -8.31 -13.33
C SER A 216 0.66 -7.63 -12.10
N TRP A 217 1.22 -7.86 -10.91
CA TRP A 217 0.74 -7.22 -9.68
C TRP A 217 0.88 -5.69 -9.75
N GLY A 218 2.02 -5.19 -10.24
CA GLY A 218 2.24 -3.76 -10.46
C GLY A 218 1.20 -3.15 -11.42
N ARG A 219 0.88 -3.84 -12.53
CA ARG A 219 -0.19 -3.39 -13.45
C ARG A 219 -1.57 -3.45 -12.82
N PHE A 220 -1.82 -4.43 -11.96
CA PHE A 220 -3.08 -4.61 -11.26
C PHE A 220 -3.38 -3.47 -10.28
N ILE A 221 -2.42 -3.10 -9.42
CA ILE A 221 -2.62 -2.06 -8.41
C ILE A 221 -2.52 -0.63 -8.95
N GLU A 222 -1.96 -0.43 -10.15
CA GLU A 222 -1.78 0.88 -10.79
C GLU A 222 -3.07 1.73 -10.78
N ARG A 223 -4.23 1.08 -10.96
CA ARG A 223 -5.57 1.70 -10.91
C ARG A 223 -5.86 2.45 -9.60
N SER A 224 -5.14 2.14 -8.53
CA SER A 224 -5.15 2.84 -7.26
C SER A 224 -3.83 3.55 -6.99
N ALA A 225 -2.72 2.83 -7.05
CA ALA A 225 -1.42 3.31 -6.57
C ALA A 225 -0.82 4.43 -7.42
N ALA A 226 -1.28 4.64 -8.67
CA ALA A 226 -0.86 5.78 -9.46
C ALA A 226 -1.53 7.11 -9.03
N TYR A 227 -2.59 7.04 -8.21
CA TYR A 227 -3.44 8.20 -7.87
C TYR A 227 -3.41 8.58 -6.39
N GLN A 228 -2.92 7.69 -5.54
CA GLN A 228 -2.80 7.91 -4.11
C GLN A 228 -1.60 7.16 -3.54
N PRO A 229 -0.92 7.72 -2.52
CA PRO A 229 0.22 7.06 -1.90
C PRO A 229 -0.15 5.69 -1.32
N TRP A 230 0.69 4.70 -1.58
CA TRP A 230 0.75 3.46 -0.81
C TRP A 230 2.04 3.48 0.02
N ILE A 231 1.92 3.30 1.33
CA ILE A 231 3.04 3.23 2.26
C ILE A 231 3.40 1.77 2.46
N TRP A 232 4.63 1.42 2.09
CA TRP A 232 5.07 0.03 1.94
C TRP A 232 5.68 -0.53 3.22
N SER A 233 5.26 -1.74 3.57
CA SER A 233 5.97 -2.62 4.52
C SER A 233 6.39 -3.89 3.79
N ALA A 234 7.51 -4.49 4.19
CA ALA A 234 7.94 -5.77 3.67
C ALA A 234 7.40 -6.90 4.56
N GLY A 235 6.73 -7.87 3.94
CA GLY A 235 6.32 -9.12 4.56
C GLY A 235 7.35 -10.22 4.36
N ASN A 236 7.01 -11.45 4.72
CA ASN A 236 7.92 -12.58 4.52
C ASN A 236 7.96 -13.05 3.06
N HIS A 237 6.91 -12.81 2.28
CA HIS A 237 6.89 -13.14 0.85
C HIS A 237 7.81 -12.23 0.01
N GLU A 238 8.27 -11.09 0.55
CA GLU A 238 9.26 -10.20 -0.08
C GLU A 238 10.72 -10.59 0.21
N ILE A 239 10.99 -11.59 1.06
CA ILE A 239 12.36 -12.02 1.38
C ILE A 239 13.02 -12.71 0.17
N GLU A 240 12.24 -13.50 -0.58
CA GLU A 240 12.63 -14.22 -1.80
C GLU A 240 13.96 -15.01 -1.70
N TYR A 241 14.23 -15.60 -0.54
CA TYR A 241 15.39 -16.45 -0.35
C TYR A 241 15.16 -17.85 -0.95
N MET A 242 15.62 -18.05 -2.20
CA MET A 242 15.37 -19.26 -2.99
C MET A 242 16.65 -19.96 -3.48
N PRO A 243 17.40 -20.63 -2.59
CA PRO A 243 18.67 -21.27 -2.96
C PRO A 243 18.53 -22.39 -4.00
N HIS A 244 17.35 -23.00 -4.12
CA HIS A 244 17.08 -24.09 -5.06
C HIS A 244 17.00 -23.64 -6.54
N LEU A 245 16.93 -22.33 -6.83
CA LEU A 245 16.91 -21.82 -8.21
C LEU A 245 18.30 -21.83 -8.85
N VAL A 246 19.36 -21.85 -8.04
CA VAL A 246 20.77 -21.79 -8.50
C VAL A 246 21.52 -23.12 -8.34
N SER A 247 20.87 -24.14 -7.79
CA SER A 247 21.39 -25.51 -7.65
C SER A 247 21.07 -26.35 -8.89
#